data_AF-A0A9P8TFA8-F1
#
_entry.id   AF-A0A9P8TFA8-F1
#
_cell.length_a   1.000
_cell.length_b   1.000
_cell.length_c   1.000
_cell.angle_alpha   90.00
_cell.angle_beta   90.00
_cell.angle_gamma   90.00
#
_symmetry.space_group_name_H-M   'P 1'
#
loop_
_entity.id
_entity.type
_entity.pdbx_description
1 polymer ?
#
loop_
_entity_poly.entity_id
_entity_poly.type
_entity_poly.pdbx_seq_one_letter_code
_entity_poly.pdbx_strand_id
1 'polypeptide(L)'
;MELPLIIVLLASLTKATHILDLLPSFALNSKRIHSHNDYWREVPLYTALSYGVQSVEADVWNYPQLSQTEVFVGHHESSLTLERTLNSLYIDPLVDILQKANPVNPFTNRSINHDVHATGSAANGVFDTNPKETLFLFIDIKTNGYDTWKIVNQNLQKLRDLGYLTTFNGTSLVYSAVTVIGTGNTPFEYIQGINDRDIFFDGDLLALNETMADGVTLKYNKSISPIASTSLKKAIGTVDENGISKGQKMTLKTYIDQAHSLGIMVRIWDLEYWPVWKKFNIYKTLREIGCDFLNADDLQWVSETMY
;
A
#
# COMPACT_ATOMS: atom_id res chain seq x y z
N MET A 1 -11.09 -24.45 -25.75
CA MET A 1 -11.48 -23.15 -25.16
C MET A 1 -10.21 -22.56 -24.60
N GLU A 2 -9.71 -21.56 -25.30
CA GLU A 2 -8.31 -21.12 -25.32
C GLU A 2 -7.99 -20.19 -24.15
N LEU A 3 -6.84 -20.43 -23.50
CA LEU A 3 -6.22 -19.51 -22.55
C LEU A 3 -5.68 -18.28 -23.30
N PRO A 4 -5.78 -17.06 -22.75
CA PRO A 4 -5.03 -15.93 -23.29
C PRO A 4 -3.53 -16.15 -23.03
N LEU A 5 -2.82 -16.33 -24.13
CA LEU A 5 -1.42 -16.67 -24.27
C LEU A 5 -0.52 -15.45 -23.95
N ILE A 6 -0.42 -15.01 -22.69
CA ILE A 6 0.49 -13.89 -22.31
C ILE A 6 1.44 -14.19 -21.14
N ILE A 7 1.29 -15.29 -20.39
CA ILE A 7 2.17 -15.53 -19.20
C ILE A 7 3.21 -16.65 -19.38
N VAL A 8 3.25 -17.37 -20.51
CA VAL A 8 4.19 -18.51 -20.72
C VAL A 8 5.37 -18.17 -21.64
N LEU A 9 5.90 -16.94 -21.59
CA LEU A 9 7.14 -16.60 -22.29
C LEU A 9 8.21 -15.98 -21.38
N LEU A 10 8.50 -16.64 -20.24
CA LEU A 10 9.52 -16.18 -19.28
C LEU A 10 10.48 -17.29 -18.79
N ALA A 11 10.79 -18.29 -19.61
CA ALA A 11 11.79 -19.32 -19.23
C ALA A 11 12.89 -19.62 -20.26
N SER A 12 12.98 -18.88 -21.37
CA SER A 12 14.15 -18.96 -22.23
C SER A 12 14.35 -17.68 -23.03
N LEU A 13 15.17 -16.76 -22.52
CA LEU A 13 15.86 -15.76 -23.34
C LEU A 13 17.02 -15.18 -22.52
N THR A 14 18.15 -15.88 -22.58
CA THR A 14 19.48 -15.36 -22.27
C THR A 14 19.88 -14.31 -23.31
N LYS A 15 19.29 -13.11 -23.21
CA LYS A 15 19.71 -11.79 -23.76
C LYS A 15 18.47 -10.90 -23.88
N ALA A 16 17.97 -10.43 -22.75
CA ALA A 16 17.19 -9.20 -22.71
C ALA A 16 17.73 -8.38 -21.54
N THR A 17 18.53 -7.37 -21.83
CA THR A 17 18.90 -6.29 -20.89
C THR A 17 17.72 -5.38 -20.54
N HIS A 18 16.49 -5.77 -20.91
CA HIS A 18 15.32 -4.91 -20.95
C HIS A 18 14.02 -5.68 -20.67
N ILE A 19 13.94 -6.41 -19.55
CA ILE A 19 12.63 -6.89 -19.02
C ILE A 19 11.68 -5.69 -18.81
N LEU A 20 12.24 -4.50 -18.56
CA LEU A 20 11.54 -3.23 -18.41
C LEU A 20 10.91 -2.67 -19.70
N ASP A 21 11.32 -3.11 -20.90
CA ASP A 21 10.78 -2.61 -22.18
C ASP A 21 9.59 -3.45 -22.69
N LEU A 22 9.30 -4.57 -22.00
CA LEU A 22 8.20 -5.48 -22.32
C LEU A 22 6.97 -5.30 -21.44
N LEU A 23 6.99 -4.33 -20.52
CA LEU A 23 5.78 -3.95 -19.79
C LEU A 23 4.94 -3.13 -20.77
N PRO A 24 3.87 -3.68 -21.39
CA PRO A 24 2.95 -2.82 -22.10
C PRO A 24 2.53 -1.75 -21.09
N SER A 25 2.70 -0.48 -21.46
CA SER A 25 1.97 0.67 -20.92
C SER A 25 0.81 0.19 -20.05
N PHE A 26 1.01 0.10 -18.74
CA PHE A 26 0.04 -0.43 -17.79
C PHE A 26 -1.06 0.63 -17.63
N ALA A 27 -1.84 0.81 -18.69
CA ALA A 27 -3.06 1.57 -18.71
C ALA A 27 -4.17 0.73 -18.05
N LEU A 28 -3.93 0.35 -16.80
CA LEU A 28 -4.93 -0.28 -15.95
C LEU A 28 -5.46 0.76 -14.99
N ASN A 29 -6.79 0.86 -14.94
CA ASN A 29 -7.47 1.58 -13.89
C ASN A 29 -7.03 1.01 -12.55
N SER A 30 -6.68 1.90 -11.61
CA SER A 30 -6.39 1.43 -10.26
C SER A 30 -7.64 0.75 -9.68
N LYS A 31 -7.38 -0.34 -8.98
CA LYS A 31 -8.34 -1.13 -8.24
C LYS A 31 -7.96 -1.01 -6.78
N ARG A 32 -8.93 -0.68 -5.93
CA ARG A 32 -8.77 -0.61 -4.47
C ARG A 32 -8.65 -2.04 -3.90
N ILE A 33 -7.51 -2.63 -4.21
CA ILE A 33 -7.05 -3.93 -3.74
C ILE A 33 -5.80 -3.63 -2.91
N HIS A 34 -5.63 -4.38 -1.84
CA HIS A 34 -4.42 -4.38 -1.04
C HIS A 34 -3.72 -5.72 -1.23
N SER A 35 -2.55 -5.66 -1.87
CA SER A 35 -1.62 -6.78 -2.09
C SER A 35 -0.99 -7.16 -0.76
N HIS A 36 -1.70 -8.01 -0.01
CA HIS A 36 -1.21 -8.52 1.26
C HIS A 36 0.00 -9.42 0.99
N ASN A 37 1.01 -9.31 1.87
CA ASN A 37 2.30 -9.98 1.70
C ASN A 37 2.83 -9.86 0.26
N ASP A 38 2.88 -8.64 -0.30
CA ASP A 38 3.19 -8.41 -1.71
C ASP A 38 4.47 -9.16 -2.14
N TYR A 39 5.46 -9.14 -1.27
CA TYR A 39 6.76 -9.78 -1.40
C TYR A 39 6.74 -11.32 -1.54
N TRP A 40 5.62 -12.02 -1.36
CA TRP A 40 5.49 -13.45 -1.69
C TRP A 40 5.46 -13.72 -3.20
N ARG A 41 5.17 -12.70 -4.01
CA ARG A 41 5.17 -12.83 -5.47
C ARG A 41 6.60 -12.93 -6.00
N GLU A 42 6.75 -13.58 -7.15
CA GLU A 42 8.07 -13.71 -7.82
C GLU A 42 8.65 -12.34 -8.17
N VAL A 43 7.80 -11.41 -8.63
CA VAL A 43 8.17 -10.03 -8.95
C VAL A 43 7.18 -9.09 -8.25
N PRO A 44 7.39 -8.74 -6.95
CA PRO A 44 6.38 -8.14 -6.06
C PRO A 44 5.59 -6.95 -6.64
N LEU A 45 6.20 -5.75 -6.63
CA LEU A 45 5.54 -4.52 -7.05
C LEU A 45 4.98 -4.63 -8.48
N TYR A 46 5.75 -5.18 -9.41
CA TYR A 46 5.32 -5.28 -10.81
C TYR A 46 4.10 -6.19 -10.99
N THR A 47 4.04 -7.31 -10.26
CA THR A 47 2.87 -8.21 -10.29
C THR A 47 1.63 -7.49 -9.75
N ALA A 48 1.76 -6.74 -8.65
CA ALA A 48 0.65 -5.95 -8.13
C ALA A 48 0.15 -4.91 -9.15
N LEU A 49 1.07 -4.12 -9.70
CA LEU A 49 0.73 -3.09 -10.69
C LEU A 49 0.13 -3.67 -11.97
N SER A 50 0.56 -4.87 -12.40
CA SER A 50 -0.03 -5.55 -13.58
C SER A 50 -1.48 -5.99 -13.39
N TYR A 51 -1.99 -6.00 -12.16
CA TYR A 51 -3.41 -6.21 -11.85
C TYR A 51 -4.16 -4.91 -11.49
N GLY A 52 -3.50 -3.76 -11.64
CA GLY A 52 -4.04 -2.45 -11.26
C GLY A 52 -4.13 -2.24 -9.75
N VAL A 53 -3.40 -3.01 -8.94
CA VAL A 53 -3.53 -2.95 -7.48
C VAL A 53 -3.01 -1.61 -6.92
N GLN A 54 -3.83 -0.94 -6.12
CA GLN A 54 -3.53 0.39 -5.59
C GLN A 54 -2.78 0.38 -4.23
N SER A 55 -2.67 -0.75 -3.56
CA SER A 55 -1.97 -0.83 -2.29
C SER A 55 -1.12 -2.10 -2.18
N VAL A 56 0.11 -1.97 -1.69
CA VAL A 56 1.06 -3.07 -1.48
C VAL A 56 1.67 -2.99 -0.08
N GLU A 57 2.16 -4.12 0.44
CA GLU A 57 2.69 -4.24 1.80
C GLU A 57 4.08 -4.88 1.83
N ALA A 58 4.97 -4.31 2.65
CA ALA A 58 6.29 -4.82 2.96
C ALA A 58 6.43 -5.11 4.46
N ASP A 59 6.65 -6.38 4.82
CA ASP A 59 7.02 -6.79 6.18
C ASP A 59 8.52 -6.57 6.38
N VAL A 60 8.91 -5.56 7.17
CA VAL A 60 10.31 -5.12 7.29
C VAL A 60 10.97 -5.52 8.61
N TRP A 61 12.21 -5.97 8.49
CA TRP A 61 13.05 -6.45 9.59
C TRP A 61 14.39 -5.69 9.59
N ASN A 62 14.76 -5.17 10.75
CA ASN A 62 16.06 -4.54 10.96
C ASN A 62 17.03 -5.53 11.63
N TYR A 63 18.15 -5.79 10.96
CA TYR A 63 19.28 -6.55 11.52
C TYR A 63 20.55 -5.72 11.36
N PRO A 64 20.88 -4.84 12.33
CA PRO A 64 22.02 -3.93 12.27
C PRO A 64 23.38 -4.63 12.07
N GLN A 65 23.48 -5.90 12.47
CA GLN A 65 24.66 -6.74 12.27
C GLN A 65 24.87 -7.17 10.81
N LEU A 66 23.81 -7.12 9.98
CA LEU A 66 23.87 -7.45 8.55
C LEU A 66 23.96 -6.19 7.68
N SER A 67 23.25 -5.12 8.06
CA SER A 67 23.33 -3.81 7.39
C SER A 67 22.89 -2.69 8.32
N GLN A 68 23.56 -1.53 8.23
CA GLN A 68 23.16 -0.30 8.93
C GLN A 68 22.24 0.60 8.10
N THR A 69 21.99 0.25 6.84
CA THR A 69 21.31 1.12 5.86
C THR A 69 20.13 0.44 5.16
N GLU A 70 19.94 -0.85 5.38
CA GLU A 70 18.89 -1.65 4.75
C GLU A 70 18.01 -2.30 5.81
N VAL A 71 16.72 -2.39 5.51
CA VAL A 71 15.79 -3.31 6.18
C VAL A 71 15.42 -4.43 5.22
N PHE A 72 15.34 -5.65 5.73
CA PHE A 72 15.05 -6.86 4.97
C PHE A 72 13.55 -7.11 4.93
N VAL A 73 13.06 -7.74 3.85
CA VAL A 73 11.63 -7.96 3.62
C VAL A 73 11.27 -9.44 3.61
N GLY A 74 10.31 -9.82 4.46
CA GLY A 74 9.76 -11.17 4.49
C GLY A 74 8.76 -11.39 5.63
N HIS A 75 7.93 -12.43 5.51
CA HIS A 75 6.86 -12.71 6.47
C HIS A 75 7.40 -13.27 7.80
N HIS A 76 8.47 -14.06 7.70
CA HIS A 76 9.15 -14.69 8.81
C HIS A 76 10.66 -14.57 8.62
N GLU A 77 11.43 -14.66 9.71
CA GLU A 77 12.90 -14.56 9.66
C GLU A 77 13.54 -15.55 8.67
N SER A 78 12.98 -16.77 8.54
CA SER A 78 13.46 -17.80 7.62
C SER A 78 13.26 -17.47 6.13
N SER A 79 12.44 -16.47 5.81
CA SER A 79 12.19 -16.02 4.44
C SER A 79 13.08 -14.85 4.00
N LEU A 80 13.92 -14.35 4.91
CA LEU A 80 14.80 -13.21 4.64
C LEU A 80 16.03 -13.65 3.85
N THR A 81 16.46 -12.82 2.91
CA THR A 81 17.73 -12.95 2.21
C THR A 81 18.41 -11.59 2.14
N LEU A 82 19.72 -11.56 1.88
CA LEU A 82 20.47 -10.30 1.82
C LEU A 82 20.04 -9.40 0.64
N GLU A 83 19.46 -10.00 -0.40
CA GLU A 83 19.02 -9.33 -1.62
C GLU A 83 17.59 -8.78 -1.52
N ARG A 84 16.80 -9.27 -0.56
CA ARG A 84 15.39 -8.88 -0.37
C ARG A 84 15.30 -7.75 0.65
N THR A 85 15.50 -6.52 0.18
CA THR A 85 15.42 -5.32 1.01
C THR A 85 14.25 -4.43 0.60
N LEU A 86 13.88 -3.47 1.46
CA LEU A 86 12.86 -2.48 1.11
C LEU A 86 13.25 -1.69 -0.15
N ASN A 87 14.54 -1.37 -0.29
CA ASN A 87 15.05 -0.68 -1.47
C ASN A 87 14.91 -1.53 -2.73
N SER A 88 15.40 -2.77 -2.71
CA SER A 88 15.44 -3.62 -3.91
C SER A 88 14.06 -4.06 -4.39
N LEU A 89 13.12 -4.29 -3.48
CA LEU A 89 11.78 -4.79 -3.83
C LEU A 89 10.77 -3.67 -4.10
N TYR A 90 10.93 -2.48 -3.53
CA TYR A 90 9.93 -1.42 -3.61
C TYR A 90 10.48 -0.05 -3.99
N ILE A 91 11.45 0.50 -3.24
CA ILE A 91 11.87 1.90 -3.44
C ILE A 91 12.52 2.11 -4.80
N ASP A 92 13.51 1.30 -5.16
CA ASP A 92 14.22 1.46 -6.43
C ASP A 92 13.30 1.16 -7.63
N PRO A 93 12.49 0.08 -7.62
CA PRO A 93 11.45 -0.11 -8.64
C PRO A 93 10.45 1.06 -8.76
N LEU A 94 10.00 1.64 -7.65
CA LEU A 94 9.10 2.81 -7.68
C LEU A 94 9.78 4.04 -8.29
N VAL A 95 11.03 4.31 -7.92
CA VAL A 95 11.80 5.42 -8.51
C VAL A 95 11.88 5.25 -10.03
N ASP A 96 12.23 4.06 -10.51
CA ASP A 96 12.35 3.76 -11.94
C ASP A 96 11.02 3.98 -12.69
N ILE A 97 9.93 3.44 -12.14
CA ILE A 97 8.58 3.58 -12.72
C ILE A 97 8.18 5.05 -12.77
N LEU A 98 8.36 5.77 -11.67
CA LEU A 98 7.89 7.16 -11.55
C LEU A 98 8.74 8.10 -12.39
N GLN A 99 10.05 7.92 -12.49
CA GLN A 99 10.87 8.72 -13.41
C GLN A 99 10.42 8.54 -14.88
N LYS A 100 10.08 7.30 -15.29
CA LYS A 100 9.52 7.03 -16.62
C LYS A 100 8.15 7.65 -16.82
N ALA A 101 7.28 7.64 -15.80
CA ALA A 101 5.95 8.27 -15.84
C ALA A 101 6.02 9.82 -15.83
N ASN A 102 7.18 10.38 -15.52
CA ASN A 102 7.41 11.82 -15.36
C ASN A 102 8.60 12.31 -16.23
N PRO A 103 8.58 12.09 -17.56
CA PRO A 103 9.71 12.42 -18.42
C PRO A 103 9.92 13.92 -18.54
N VAL A 104 11.17 14.36 -18.74
CA VAL A 104 11.52 15.74 -19.08
C VAL A 104 11.66 15.84 -20.60
N ASN A 105 10.74 16.54 -21.25
CA ASN A 105 10.74 16.73 -22.70
C ASN A 105 9.99 18.04 -23.06
N PRO A 106 10.01 18.49 -24.33
CA PRO A 106 9.36 19.76 -24.72
C PRO A 106 7.85 19.85 -24.46
N PHE A 107 7.18 18.73 -24.16
CA PHE A 107 5.75 18.68 -23.85
C PHE A 107 5.47 18.66 -22.34
N THR A 108 6.48 18.43 -21.51
CA THR A 108 6.33 18.40 -20.05
C THR A 108 6.96 19.66 -19.45
N ASN A 109 6.19 20.39 -18.65
CA ASN A 109 6.71 21.54 -17.90
C ASN A 109 7.47 21.05 -16.66
N ARG A 110 8.53 20.24 -16.84
CA ARG A 110 9.33 19.63 -15.78
C ARG A 110 10.80 20.04 -15.86
N SER A 111 11.42 20.27 -14.72
CA SER A 111 12.85 20.61 -14.60
C SER A 111 13.73 19.37 -14.79
N ILE A 112 14.95 19.58 -15.32
CA ILE A 112 15.97 18.54 -15.56
C ILE A 112 16.32 17.77 -14.27
N ASN A 113 16.18 18.40 -13.11
CA ASN A 113 16.48 17.76 -11.83
C ASN A 113 15.36 16.83 -11.33
N HIS A 114 14.29 16.62 -12.11
CA HIS A 114 13.11 15.80 -11.75
C HIS A 114 12.40 16.18 -10.44
N ASP A 115 12.83 17.25 -9.77
CA ASP A 115 12.14 17.81 -8.61
C ASP A 115 10.77 18.35 -9.06
N VAL A 116 9.72 17.60 -8.72
CA VAL A 116 8.34 17.99 -9.01
C VAL A 116 7.92 19.24 -8.22
N HIS A 117 8.55 19.51 -7.07
CA HIS A 117 8.28 20.71 -6.27
C HIS A 117 8.77 21.99 -6.96
N ALA A 118 9.89 21.94 -7.68
CA ALA A 118 10.45 23.07 -8.41
C ALA A 118 9.55 23.58 -9.57
N THR A 119 8.56 22.79 -9.99
CA THR A 119 7.77 23.06 -11.21
C THR A 119 6.30 23.37 -10.93
N GLY A 120 5.85 23.22 -9.68
CA GLY A 120 4.44 23.36 -9.29
C GLY A 120 3.48 22.34 -9.94
N SER A 121 4.01 21.36 -10.69
CA SER A 121 3.22 20.33 -11.37
C SER A 121 3.19 19.05 -10.55
N ALA A 122 1.98 18.58 -10.19
CA ALA A 122 1.83 17.32 -9.46
C ALA A 122 2.48 16.15 -10.22
N ALA A 123 3.24 15.31 -9.50
CA ALA A 123 3.78 14.07 -10.05
C ALA A 123 2.67 13.22 -10.68
N ASN A 124 3.01 12.52 -11.75
CA ASN A 124 2.23 11.40 -12.23
C ASN A 124 2.60 10.18 -11.36
N GLY A 125 1.58 9.43 -10.93
CA GLY A 125 1.71 8.17 -10.22
C GLY A 125 1.98 7.00 -11.16
N VAL A 126 1.79 5.79 -10.63
CA VAL A 126 2.08 4.53 -11.32
C VAL A 126 0.96 4.04 -12.24
N PHE A 127 -0.22 4.68 -12.20
CA PHE A 127 -1.40 4.30 -13.00
C PHE A 127 -1.57 5.24 -14.19
N ASP A 128 -1.35 4.77 -15.41
CA ASP A 128 -1.38 5.61 -16.61
C ASP A 128 -2.79 6.15 -16.93
N THR A 129 -3.84 5.39 -16.65
CA THR A 129 -5.22 5.85 -16.88
C THR A 129 -5.71 6.86 -15.83
N ASN A 130 -5.07 6.90 -14.66
CA ASN A 130 -5.35 7.90 -13.63
C ASN A 130 -4.04 8.31 -12.93
N PRO A 131 -3.22 9.15 -13.58
CA PRO A 131 -1.88 9.47 -13.11
C PRO A 131 -1.87 10.33 -11.84
N LYS A 132 -3.03 10.75 -11.31
CA LYS A 132 -3.11 11.49 -10.04
C LYS A 132 -3.45 10.61 -8.86
N GLU A 133 -3.70 9.32 -9.09
CA GLU A 133 -3.88 8.37 -8.00
C GLU A 133 -2.54 7.96 -7.39
N THR A 134 -2.52 7.99 -6.06
CA THR A 134 -1.41 7.48 -5.28
C THR A 134 -1.44 5.94 -5.24
N LEU A 135 -0.26 5.34 -5.22
CA LEU A 135 -0.05 4.00 -4.69
C LEU A 135 0.10 4.09 -3.16
N PHE A 136 -0.53 3.18 -2.42
CA PHE A 136 -0.33 3.07 -0.97
C PHE A 136 0.73 2.00 -0.67
N LEU A 137 1.86 2.41 -0.11
CA LEU A 137 2.92 1.51 0.34
C LEU A 137 2.81 1.33 1.85
N PHE A 138 2.35 0.16 2.27
CA PHE A 138 2.30 -0.25 3.67
C PHE A 138 3.67 -0.80 4.09
N ILE A 139 4.19 -0.32 5.21
CA ILE A 139 5.43 -0.79 5.81
C ILE A 139 5.10 -1.35 7.19
N ASP A 140 5.07 -2.67 7.30
CA ASP A 140 4.79 -3.39 8.55
C ASP A 140 6.10 -3.71 9.28
N ILE A 141 6.37 -3.00 10.37
CA ILE A 141 7.61 -3.18 11.14
C ILE A 141 7.49 -4.38 12.06
N LYS A 142 8.30 -5.42 11.80
CA LYS A 142 8.32 -6.67 12.59
C LYS A 142 9.35 -6.70 13.72
N THR A 143 10.26 -5.73 13.73
CA THR A 143 11.36 -5.61 14.70
C THR A 143 11.15 -4.38 15.61
N ASN A 144 12.17 -3.93 16.36
CA ASN A 144 12.03 -2.75 17.22
C ASN A 144 11.62 -1.52 16.40
N GLY A 145 10.46 -0.94 16.73
CA GLY A 145 9.89 0.21 16.03
C GLY A 145 10.85 1.39 15.88
N TYR A 146 11.46 1.84 16.97
CA TYR A 146 12.27 3.06 17.00
C TYR A 146 13.55 2.94 16.16
N ASP A 147 14.21 1.79 16.20
CA ASP A 147 15.45 1.58 15.46
C ASP A 147 15.19 1.26 13.99
N THR A 148 14.20 0.41 13.70
CA THR A 148 13.82 0.08 12.33
C THR A 148 13.29 1.29 11.58
N TRP A 149 12.53 2.16 12.27
CA TRP A 149 12.00 3.37 11.67
C TRP A 149 13.06 4.32 11.13
N LYS A 150 14.20 4.46 11.83
CA LYS A 150 15.30 5.33 11.38
C LYS A 150 15.81 4.93 9.99
N ILE A 151 15.96 3.62 9.76
CA ILE A 151 16.45 3.07 8.50
C ILE A 151 15.37 3.16 7.41
N VAL A 152 14.13 2.82 7.74
CA VAL A 152 12.99 2.99 6.81
C VAL A 152 12.90 4.45 6.33
N ASN A 153 12.94 5.42 7.25
CA ASN A 153 12.86 6.83 6.90
C ASN A 153 14.03 7.29 6.00
N GLN A 154 15.22 6.72 6.17
CA GLN A 154 16.36 6.95 5.28
C GLN A 154 16.15 6.33 3.90
N ASN A 155 15.63 5.11 3.81
CA ASN A 155 15.34 4.46 2.52
C ASN A 155 14.30 5.26 1.69
N LEU A 156 13.35 5.91 2.35
CA LEU A 156 12.36 6.78 1.70
C LEU A 156 12.93 8.10 1.14
N GLN A 157 14.17 8.45 1.49
CA GLN A 157 14.80 9.71 1.05
C GLN A 157 14.86 9.84 -0.47
N LYS A 158 15.09 8.73 -1.20
CA LYS A 158 15.11 8.74 -2.68
C LYS A 158 13.79 9.22 -3.28
N LEU A 159 12.66 8.75 -2.75
CA LEU A 159 11.32 9.18 -3.21
C LEU A 159 11.01 10.60 -2.77
N ARG A 160 11.46 10.98 -1.56
CA ARG A 160 11.32 12.33 -0.99
C ARG A 160 12.05 13.39 -1.82
N ASP A 161 13.30 13.15 -2.17
CA ASP A 161 14.13 14.07 -2.97
C ASP A 161 13.54 14.31 -4.37
N LEU A 162 12.80 13.33 -4.89
CA LEU A 162 12.10 13.42 -6.17
C LEU A 162 10.66 13.96 -6.04
N GLY A 163 10.19 14.25 -4.83
CA GLY A 163 8.85 14.76 -4.52
C GLY A 163 7.71 13.79 -4.82
N TYR A 164 7.99 12.48 -4.80
CA TYR A 164 7.00 11.43 -5.09
C TYR A 164 6.18 11.00 -3.87
N LEU A 165 6.48 11.51 -2.68
CA LEU A 165 5.74 11.17 -1.47
C LEU A 165 4.59 12.14 -1.20
N THR A 166 3.43 11.59 -0.81
CA THR A 166 2.33 12.35 -0.22
C THR A 166 2.79 12.96 1.10
N THR A 167 2.51 14.24 1.32
CA THR A 167 2.96 14.97 2.52
C THR A 167 1.78 15.52 3.32
N PHE A 168 2.01 15.78 4.61
CA PHE A 168 1.18 16.67 5.41
C PHE A 168 2.01 17.92 5.70
N ASN A 169 1.46 19.10 5.41
CA ASN A 169 2.16 20.39 5.52
C ASN A 169 1.78 21.19 6.78
N GLY A 170 1.26 20.51 7.81
CA GLY A 170 0.76 21.11 9.04
C GLY A 170 -0.72 21.48 8.98
N THR A 171 -1.30 21.61 7.79
CA THR A 171 -2.71 22.00 7.61
C THR A 171 -3.49 20.97 6.81
N SER A 172 -2.91 20.45 5.73
CA SER A 172 -3.59 19.57 4.77
C SER A 172 -2.68 18.47 4.24
N LEU A 173 -3.29 17.35 3.84
CA LEU A 173 -2.64 16.35 3.01
C LEU A 173 -2.43 16.89 1.59
N VAL A 174 -1.23 16.69 1.05
CA VAL A 174 -0.86 16.98 -0.33
C VAL A 174 -0.47 15.64 -0.97
N TYR A 175 -1.41 15.05 -1.71
CA TYR A 175 -1.20 13.77 -2.38
C TYR A 175 -0.12 13.85 -3.48
N SER A 176 0.72 12.83 -3.54
CA SER A 176 1.68 12.59 -4.62
C SER A 176 1.58 11.12 -5.09
N ALA A 177 2.58 10.66 -5.85
CA ALA A 177 2.59 9.35 -6.46
C ALA A 177 2.52 8.17 -5.46
N VAL A 178 3.10 8.33 -4.27
CA VAL A 178 3.19 7.30 -3.23
C VAL A 178 2.77 7.86 -1.88
N THR A 179 1.86 7.15 -1.20
CA THR A 179 1.45 7.44 0.17
C THR A 179 1.95 6.31 1.06
N VAL A 180 2.86 6.63 1.99
CA VAL A 180 3.46 5.62 2.87
C VAL A 180 2.64 5.49 4.15
N ILE A 181 2.25 4.26 4.47
CA ILE A 181 1.49 3.89 5.66
C ILE A 181 2.37 3.00 6.55
N GLY A 182 2.74 3.47 7.73
CA GLY A 182 3.39 2.67 8.76
C GLY A 182 2.38 1.83 9.53
N THR A 183 2.68 0.55 9.73
CA THR A 183 1.90 -0.40 10.54
C THR A 183 2.85 -1.30 11.36
N GLY A 184 2.31 -2.31 12.05
CA GLY A 184 3.09 -3.16 12.95
C GLY A 184 3.65 -2.38 14.15
N ASN A 185 4.95 -2.54 14.42
CA ASN A 185 5.63 -1.84 15.53
C ASN A 185 5.99 -0.38 15.22
N THR A 186 5.35 0.28 14.24
CA THR A 186 5.60 1.68 13.91
C THR A 186 5.34 2.59 15.14
N PRO A 187 6.31 3.41 15.60
CA PRO A 187 6.09 4.32 16.72
C PRO A 187 5.09 5.43 16.35
N PHE A 188 3.92 5.42 16.96
CA PHE A 188 2.82 6.33 16.62
C PHE A 188 3.17 7.81 16.84
N GLU A 189 3.96 8.11 17.88
CA GLU A 189 4.42 9.45 18.24
C GLU A 189 5.31 10.10 17.19
N TYR A 190 5.96 9.30 16.33
CA TYR A 190 6.73 9.81 15.19
C TYR A 190 5.85 10.33 14.05
N ILE A 191 4.53 10.18 14.14
CA ILE A 191 3.58 10.67 13.14
C ILE A 191 2.71 11.77 13.73
N GLN A 192 2.14 11.53 14.92
CA GLN A 192 1.14 12.42 15.52
C GLN A 192 1.69 13.83 15.86
N GLY A 193 2.98 13.95 16.18
CA GLY A 193 3.60 15.21 16.62
C GLY A 193 4.34 16.00 15.53
N ILE A 194 4.35 15.49 14.29
CA ILE A 194 5.19 16.06 13.22
C ILE A 194 4.30 16.74 12.19
N ASN A 195 4.38 18.07 12.11
CA ASN A 195 3.56 18.86 11.19
C ASN A 195 4.03 18.77 9.74
N ASP A 196 5.32 18.56 9.50
CA ASP A 196 5.86 18.35 8.15
C ASP A 196 6.39 16.92 8.03
N ARG A 197 5.63 16.06 7.34
CA ARG A 197 5.94 14.63 7.21
C ARG A 197 5.39 14.07 5.91
N ASP A 198 5.95 12.95 5.48
CA ASP A 198 5.49 12.16 4.33
C ASP A 198 5.01 10.75 4.68
N ILE A 199 4.80 10.52 5.98
CA ILE A 199 4.44 9.24 6.54
C ILE A 199 3.12 9.36 7.30
N PHE A 200 2.32 8.32 7.15
CA PHE A 200 1.02 8.18 7.78
C PHE A 200 0.92 6.85 8.52
N PHE A 201 -0.12 6.69 9.33
CA PHE A 201 -0.27 5.52 10.20
C PHE A 201 -1.50 4.69 9.80
N ASP A 202 -1.40 3.36 9.83
CA ASP A 202 -2.56 2.47 9.75
C ASP A 202 -3.36 2.58 11.06
N GLY A 203 -4.49 3.27 11.02
CA GLY A 203 -5.33 3.46 12.20
C GLY A 203 -5.97 2.15 12.68
N ASP A 204 -6.21 2.02 13.98
CA ASP A 204 -7.03 0.91 14.47
C ASP A 204 -8.50 1.24 14.23
N LEU A 205 -9.13 0.50 13.30
CA LEU A 205 -10.52 0.71 12.91
C LEU A 205 -11.49 0.61 14.10
N LEU A 206 -11.17 -0.21 15.11
CA LEU A 206 -12.03 -0.44 16.27
C LEU A 206 -11.85 0.63 17.36
N ALA A 207 -10.87 1.51 17.21
CA ALA A 207 -10.48 2.51 18.22
C ALA A 207 -10.50 3.96 17.68
N LEU A 208 -11.22 4.22 16.59
CA LEU A 208 -11.23 5.53 15.92
C LEU A 208 -11.79 6.69 16.75
N ASN A 209 -12.60 6.42 17.78
CA ASN A 209 -13.14 7.42 18.68
C ASN A 209 -12.29 7.68 19.93
N GLU A 210 -11.14 7.00 20.07
CA GLU A 210 -10.23 7.27 21.17
C GLU A 210 -9.73 8.73 21.10
N THR A 211 -9.78 9.41 22.24
CA THR A 211 -9.25 10.75 22.40
C THR A 211 -7.88 10.68 23.05
N MET A 212 -7.02 11.62 22.70
CA MET A 212 -5.69 11.70 23.28
C MET A 212 -5.73 12.26 24.71
N ALA A 213 -4.63 12.08 25.44
CA ALA A 213 -4.52 12.48 26.84
C ALA A 213 -4.74 14.00 27.06
N ASP A 214 -4.64 14.81 26.01
CA ASP A 214 -4.99 16.24 26.03
C ASP A 214 -6.50 16.51 25.96
N GLY A 215 -7.34 15.47 25.81
CA GLY A 215 -8.80 15.49 25.91
C GLY A 215 -9.52 16.27 24.82
N VAL A 216 -8.78 16.91 23.91
CA VAL A 216 -9.32 17.82 22.89
C VAL A 216 -9.18 17.23 21.49
N THR A 217 -8.20 16.34 21.27
CA THR A 217 -7.87 15.85 19.93
C THR A 217 -8.18 14.36 19.77
N LEU A 218 -8.86 13.99 18.68
CA LEU A 218 -9.03 12.58 18.29
C LEU A 218 -7.67 11.96 17.97
N LYS A 219 -7.46 10.74 18.44
CA LYS A 219 -6.26 9.94 18.17
C LYS A 219 -6.03 9.75 16.67
N TYR A 220 -7.11 9.44 15.95
CA TYR A 220 -7.09 9.18 14.52
C TYR A 220 -7.95 10.20 13.77
N ASN A 221 -7.42 10.67 12.64
CA ASN A 221 -8.15 11.44 11.63
C ASN A 221 -7.45 11.20 10.28
N LYS A 222 -8.06 11.61 9.16
CA LYS A 222 -7.48 11.41 7.82
C LYS A 222 -6.03 11.90 7.67
N SER A 223 -5.65 12.97 8.36
CA SER A 223 -4.30 13.53 8.24
C SER A 223 -3.27 12.61 8.89
N ILE A 224 -3.59 11.99 10.03
CA ILE A 224 -2.70 11.03 10.73
C ILE A 224 -2.79 9.64 10.08
N SER A 225 -4.01 9.18 9.84
CA SER A 225 -4.36 7.85 9.36
C SER A 225 -5.34 7.95 8.19
N PRO A 226 -4.83 8.09 6.95
CA PRO A 226 -5.66 8.03 5.75
C PRO A 226 -6.39 6.70 5.58
N ILE A 227 -5.84 5.63 6.18
CA ILE A 227 -6.43 4.30 6.21
C ILE A 227 -6.48 3.82 7.66
N ALA A 228 -7.53 3.08 8.01
CA ALA A 228 -7.61 2.28 9.22
C ALA A 228 -7.98 0.83 8.90
N SER A 229 -7.41 -0.09 9.67
CA SER A 229 -7.52 -1.51 9.44
C SER A 229 -7.95 -2.29 10.68
N THR A 230 -8.55 -3.45 10.46
CA THR A 230 -8.74 -4.50 11.48
C THR A 230 -8.85 -5.86 10.83
N SER A 231 -8.61 -6.93 11.59
CA SER A 231 -8.98 -8.27 11.13
C SER A 231 -10.48 -8.47 11.19
N LEU A 232 -11.02 -9.26 10.25
CA LEU A 232 -12.44 -9.61 10.19
C LEU A 232 -12.89 -10.27 11.51
N LYS A 233 -12.07 -11.19 12.02
CA LYS A 233 -12.34 -11.91 13.26
C LYS A 233 -12.42 -10.99 14.48
N LYS A 234 -11.55 -9.97 14.58
CA LYS A 234 -11.64 -8.97 15.66
C LYS A 234 -12.90 -8.12 15.55
N ALA A 235 -13.31 -7.77 14.33
CA ALA A 235 -14.47 -6.91 14.12
C ALA A 235 -15.81 -7.62 14.38
N ILE A 236 -15.95 -8.88 13.96
CA ILE A 236 -17.25 -9.58 13.94
C ILE A 236 -17.21 -11.06 14.37
N GLY A 237 -16.08 -11.56 14.84
CA GLY A 237 -15.91 -12.98 15.19
C GLY A 237 -15.83 -13.89 13.96
N THR A 238 -16.18 -15.16 14.15
CA THR A 238 -16.16 -16.16 13.07
C THR A 238 -17.32 -15.97 12.11
N VAL A 239 -17.08 -16.27 10.83
CA VAL A 239 -18.08 -16.20 9.78
C VAL A 239 -18.63 -17.61 9.52
N ASP A 240 -19.93 -17.75 9.26
CA ASP A 240 -20.52 -19.05 8.93
C ASP A 240 -20.20 -19.50 7.49
N GLU A 241 -20.70 -20.65 7.07
CA GLU A 241 -20.48 -21.19 5.71
C GLU A 241 -21.05 -20.32 4.57
N ASN A 242 -22.06 -19.51 4.87
CA ASN A 242 -22.74 -18.64 3.90
C ASN A 242 -22.07 -17.26 3.79
N GLY A 243 -21.17 -16.91 4.71
CA GLY A 243 -20.46 -15.65 4.73
C GLY A 243 -20.97 -14.72 5.82
N ILE A 244 -20.80 -13.41 5.62
CA ILE A 244 -21.09 -12.39 6.64
C ILE A 244 -22.62 -12.33 6.86
N SER A 245 -23.07 -12.65 8.07
CA SER A 245 -24.49 -12.58 8.43
C SER A 245 -25.02 -11.15 8.42
N LYS A 246 -26.35 -10.97 8.41
CA LYS A 246 -26.98 -9.64 8.46
C LYS A 246 -26.55 -8.82 9.68
N GLY A 247 -26.43 -9.45 10.85
CA GLY A 247 -25.97 -8.81 12.08
C GLY A 247 -24.52 -8.31 11.94
N GLN A 248 -23.62 -9.19 11.50
CA GLN A 248 -22.21 -8.86 11.29
C GLN A 248 -22.03 -7.77 10.22
N LYS A 249 -22.83 -7.80 9.14
CA LYS A 249 -22.84 -6.76 8.10
C LYS A 249 -23.18 -5.39 8.68
N MET A 250 -24.16 -5.29 9.58
CA MET A 250 -24.51 -4.02 10.25
C MET A 250 -23.38 -3.53 11.17
N THR A 251 -22.73 -4.44 11.89
CA THR A 251 -21.58 -4.11 12.74
C THR A 251 -20.41 -3.57 11.91
N LEU A 252 -20.01 -4.26 10.83
CA LEU A 252 -18.95 -3.77 9.93
C LEU A 252 -19.30 -2.42 9.32
N LYS A 253 -20.55 -2.25 8.86
CA LYS A 253 -21.00 -0.98 8.29
C LYS A 253 -20.88 0.16 9.31
N THR A 254 -21.17 -0.09 10.58
CA THR A 254 -21.02 0.93 11.64
C THR A 254 -19.56 1.40 11.76
N TYR A 255 -18.60 0.47 11.77
CA TYR A 255 -17.18 0.84 11.80
C TYR A 255 -16.73 1.59 10.53
N ILE A 256 -17.22 1.15 9.36
CA ILE A 256 -16.91 1.80 8.07
C ILE A 256 -17.48 3.22 8.03
N ASP A 257 -18.75 3.40 8.39
CA ASP A 257 -19.39 4.72 8.41
C ASP A 257 -18.68 5.67 9.40
N GLN A 258 -18.23 5.15 10.55
CA GLN A 258 -17.44 5.91 11.51
C GLN A 258 -16.10 6.36 10.91
N ALA A 259 -15.37 5.48 10.25
CA ALA A 259 -14.12 5.82 9.57
C ALA A 259 -14.33 6.86 8.48
N HIS A 260 -15.35 6.67 7.64
CA HIS A 260 -15.71 7.60 6.56
C HIS A 260 -16.10 8.98 7.10
N SER A 261 -16.75 9.06 8.27
CA SER A 261 -17.06 10.34 8.92
C SER A 261 -15.81 11.15 9.33
N LEU A 262 -14.67 10.46 9.52
CA LEU A 262 -13.35 11.05 9.80
C LEU A 262 -12.51 11.25 8.54
N GLY A 263 -13.05 10.90 7.36
CA GLY A 263 -12.34 10.89 6.08
C GLY A 263 -11.28 9.79 5.95
N ILE A 264 -11.42 8.71 6.72
CA ILE A 264 -10.48 7.59 6.78
C ILE A 264 -11.01 6.44 5.92
N MET A 265 -10.18 5.91 5.03
CA MET A 265 -10.51 4.71 4.23
C MET A 265 -10.34 3.43 5.06
N VAL A 266 -11.01 2.36 4.68
CA VAL A 266 -11.05 1.10 5.45
C VAL A 266 -10.44 -0.07 4.69
N ARG A 267 -9.63 -0.86 5.40
CA ARG A 267 -9.18 -2.20 4.99
C ARG A 267 -9.59 -3.23 6.05
N ILE A 268 -10.16 -4.35 5.63
CA ILE A 268 -10.39 -5.50 6.53
C ILE A 268 -9.56 -6.68 6.04
N TRP A 269 -8.72 -7.22 6.92
CA TRP A 269 -7.79 -8.32 6.63
C TRP A 269 -8.17 -9.60 7.39
N ASP A 270 -7.37 -10.66 7.24
CA ASP A 270 -7.65 -12.01 7.78
C ASP A 270 -8.99 -12.57 7.26
N LEU A 271 -9.18 -12.49 5.93
CA LEU A 271 -10.40 -12.94 5.28
C LEU A 271 -10.36 -14.47 5.09
N GLU A 272 -11.49 -15.14 5.31
CA GLU A 272 -11.56 -16.57 5.04
C GLU A 272 -11.58 -16.86 3.53
N TYR A 273 -10.64 -17.69 3.07
CA TYR A 273 -10.43 -17.97 1.64
C TYR A 273 -11.09 -19.25 1.13
N TRP A 274 -11.50 -20.14 2.04
CA TRP A 274 -12.11 -21.42 1.69
C TRP A 274 -13.41 -21.64 2.47
N PRO A 275 -14.46 -22.20 1.84
CA PRO A 275 -14.57 -22.52 0.42
C PRO A 275 -14.68 -21.29 -0.49
N VAL A 276 -14.44 -21.45 -1.81
CA VAL A 276 -14.40 -20.32 -2.78
C VAL A 276 -15.69 -19.49 -2.78
N TRP A 277 -16.86 -20.10 -2.61
CA TRP A 277 -18.13 -19.37 -2.52
C TRP A 277 -18.23 -18.52 -1.24
N LYS A 278 -17.66 -18.98 -0.13
CA LYS A 278 -17.58 -18.21 1.12
C LYS A 278 -16.66 -16.99 0.94
N LYS A 279 -15.49 -17.18 0.33
CA LYS A 279 -14.58 -16.09 -0.09
C LYS A 279 -15.34 -15.06 -0.93
N PHE A 280 -16.04 -15.51 -1.98
CA PHE A 280 -16.85 -14.63 -2.82
C PHE A 280 -17.90 -13.83 -2.04
N ASN A 281 -18.67 -14.49 -1.16
CA ASN A 281 -19.72 -13.82 -0.37
C ASN A 281 -19.16 -12.80 0.62
N ILE A 282 -18.00 -13.08 1.25
CA ILE A 282 -17.30 -12.14 2.12
C ILE A 282 -16.89 -10.89 1.31
N TYR A 283 -16.16 -11.07 0.21
CA TYR A 283 -15.67 -9.97 -0.60
C TYR A 283 -16.80 -9.14 -1.20
N LYS A 284 -17.86 -9.80 -1.70
CA LYS A 284 -19.07 -9.14 -2.18
C LYS A 284 -19.70 -8.28 -1.08
N THR A 285 -19.86 -8.83 0.12
CA THR A 285 -20.46 -8.10 1.24
C THR A 285 -19.62 -6.90 1.65
N LEU A 286 -18.29 -7.04 1.72
CA LEU A 286 -17.37 -5.94 2.05
C LEU A 286 -17.47 -4.80 1.02
N ARG A 287 -17.53 -5.12 -0.28
CA ARG A 287 -17.76 -4.11 -1.33
C ARG A 287 -19.12 -3.43 -1.18
N GLU A 288 -20.18 -4.21 -0.95
CA GLU A 288 -21.55 -3.69 -0.81
C GLU A 288 -21.71 -2.70 0.34
N ILE A 289 -20.95 -2.85 1.43
CA ILE A 289 -20.98 -1.94 2.59
C ILE A 289 -19.96 -0.80 2.50
N GLY A 290 -19.23 -0.68 1.40
CA GLY A 290 -18.30 0.41 1.18
C GLY A 290 -16.92 0.24 1.83
N CYS A 291 -16.47 -0.99 2.07
CA CYS A 291 -15.06 -1.22 2.44
C CYS A 291 -14.18 -0.76 1.27
N ASP A 292 -13.25 0.16 1.53
CA ASP A 292 -12.47 0.80 0.47
C ASP A 292 -11.50 -0.17 -0.18
N PHE A 293 -10.68 -0.88 0.61
CA PHE A 293 -9.68 -1.82 0.10
C PHE A 293 -10.06 -3.28 0.38
N LEU A 294 -10.03 -4.09 -0.69
CA LEU A 294 -10.10 -5.55 -0.59
C LEU A 294 -8.70 -6.12 -0.35
N ASN A 295 -8.47 -6.68 0.85
CA ASN A 295 -7.24 -7.37 1.20
C ASN A 295 -7.12 -8.70 0.45
N ALA A 296 -6.01 -8.94 -0.27
CA ALA A 296 -5.89 -10.06 -1.18
C ALA A 296 -4.47 -10.65 -1.26
N ASP A 297 -4.37 -11.98 -1.10
CA ASP A 297 -3.19 -12.77 -1.48
C ASP A 297 -3.25 -13.24 -2.95
N ASP A 298 -4.47 -13.50 -3.46
CA ASP A 298 -4.74 -13.93 -4.83
C ASP A 298 -5.23 -12.74 -5.67
N LEU A 299 -4.27 -12.00 -6.23
CA LEU A 299 -4.53 -10.76 -6.98
C LEU A 299 -5.31 -11.00 -8.26
N GLN A 300 -5.00 -12.09 -8.98
CA GLN A 300 -5.68 -12.39 -10.22
C GLN A 300 -7.17 -12.60 -9.96
N TRP A 301 -7.51 -13.50 -9.02
CA TRP A 301 -8.91 -13.78 -8.70
C TRP A 301 -9.66 -12.52 -8.26
N VAL A 302 -9.08 -11.72 -7.34
CA VAL A 302 -9.76 -10.50 -6.86
C VAL A 302 -9.92 -9.48 -7.99
N SER A 303 -8.88 -9.28 -8.80
CA SER A 303 -8.90 -8.27 -9.85
C SER A 303 -9.83 -8.63 -11.01
N GLU A 304 -10.03 -9.91 -11.31
CA GLU A 304 -10.90 -10.37 -12.41
C GLU A 304 -12.34 -10.66 -11.96
N THR A 305 -12.54 -11.05 -10.70
CA THR A 305 -13.87 -11.47 -10.19
C THR A 305 -14.59 -10.34 -9.46
N MET A 306 -13.85 -9.42 -8.83
CA MET A 306 -14.42 -8.38 -7.98
C MET A 306 -14.41 -6.98 -8.62
N TYR A 307 -13.83 -6.78 -9.81
CA TYR A 307 -13.76 -5.51 -10.53
C TYR A 307 -14.12 -5.70 -12.00
#